data_AF-A0A2G6Q024-F1
#
_entry.id   AF-A0A2G6Q024-F1
#
_cell.length_a   1.000
_cell.length_b   1.000
_cell.length_c   1.000
_cell.angle_alpha   90.00
_cell.angle_beta   90.00
_cell.angle_gamma   90.00
#
_symmetry.space_group_name_H-M   'P 1'
#
loop_
_entity.id
_entity.type
_entity.pdbx_description
1 polymer ?
#
loop_
_entity_poly.entity_id
_entity_poly.type
_entity_poly.pdbx_seq_one_letter_code
_entity_poly.pdbx_strand_id
1 'polypeptide(L)'
;MKKTIVLVISLLFHSLVFGIDYIIPHLTAENASWGSVVQADNLSSSPQSFTITLFRDGTQVFFQEYNADSMDKLLVNLSQEASEGVCGFLSCESPDVVFRLSYESYIGRGLAEFALTPDTANTLVFLFSDFSTSVEWKGIAIANISEQPVPGILYAIGQGRVLGSTALEVPALTRIRGVHSAYFPNLSFDEVDSFLLVAEQPLSGIAISGDAPSSKLLFTQAKQLPDFDSSALPNYTGEWTGTWKSTQTASKGGPAVLRIHTQEKDQFSGFLDVLNTDCGDVTDLAVSGTVIDDVFDFNVSFLCVALTVDLHFYNGVVTNSELSGQYDQSTNGEIVDTGTFLLSRQ
;
A
#
# COMPACT_ATOMS: atom_id res chain seq x y z
N MET A 1 0.40 63.80 -24.90
CA MET A 1 0.71 63.15 -23.60
C MET A 1 0.23 61.71 -23.64
N LYS A 2 1.15 60.75 -23.85
CA LYS A 2 0.84 59.31 -23.81
C LYS A 2 0.98 58.84 -22.37
N LYS A 3 -0.09 58.30 -21.78
CA LYS A 3 -0.08 57.67 -20.45
C LYS A 3 0.46 56.25 -20.60
N THR A 4 1.63 55.98 -20.04
CA THR A 4 2.17 54.63 -19.89
C THR A 4 1.46 53.98 -18.70
N ILE A 5 0.69 52.92 -18.96
CA ILE A 5 0.14 52.04 -17.93
C ILE A 5 1.26 51.07 -17.57
N VAL A 6 1.79 51.20 -16.35
CA VAL A 6 2.71 50.21 -15.78
C VAL A 6 1.85 49.09 -15.20
N LEU A 7 1.80 47.97 -15.89
CA LEU A 7 1.22 46.72 -15.41
C LEU A 7 2.21 46.10 -14.42
N VAL A 8 1.91 46.19 -13.12
CA VAL A 8 2.66 45.46 -12.09
C VAL A 8 2.14 44.02 -12.08
N ILE A 9 2.84 43.14 -12.79
CA ILE A 9 2.66 41.68 -12.67
C ILE A 9 3.32 41.29 -11.36
N SER A 10 2.51 41.12 -10.31
CA SER A 10 2.96 40.51 -9.06
C SER A 10 3.15 39.02 -9.31
N LEU A 11 4.34 38.63 -9.76
CA LEU A 11 4.78 37.24 -9.72
C LEU A 11 4.82 36.83 -8.24
N LEU A 12 3.82 36.06 -7.81
CA LEU A 12 3.87 35.25 -6.59
C LEU A 12 4.96 34.20 -6.79
N PHE A 13 6.22 34.62 -6.63
CA PHE A 13 7.28 33.71 -6.30
C PHE A 13 6.91 33.13 -4.95
N HIS A 14 6.36 31.92 -4.96
CA HIS A 14 6.39 31.06 -3.78
C HIS A 14 7.87 30.85 -3.51
N SER A 15 8.43 31.62 -2.57
CA SER A 15 9.70 31.29 -1.97
C SER A 15 9.58 29.83 -1.53
N LEU A 16 10.38 28.96 -2.14
CA LEU A 16 10.57 27.60 -1.64
C LEU A 16 11.14 27.76 -0.24
N VAL A 17 10.26 27.73 0.75
CA VAL A 17 10.64 27.68 2.17
C VAL A 17 11.26 26.31 2.35
N PHE A 18 12.57 26.26 2.60
CA PHE A 18 13.27 25.03 2.92
C PHE A 18 12.99 24.67 4.38
N GLY A 19 11.79 24.19 4.64
CA GLY A 19 11.39 23.65 5.95
C GLY A 19 11.72 22.17 6.07
N ILE A 20 11.82 21.69 7.31
CA ILE A 20 11.75 20.27 7.64
C ILE A 20 10.26 19.89 7.61
N ASP A 21 9.91 18.92 6.76
CA ASP A 21 8.53 18.45 6.64
C ASP A 21 8.30 17.25 7.56
N TYR A 22 7.46 17.43 8.57
CA TYR A 22 7.03 16.39 9.50
C TYR A 22 5.74 15.76 9.00
N ILE A 23 5.76 14.46 8.71
CA ILE A 23 4.65 13.83 7.99
C ILE A 23 3.51 13.49 8.95
N ILE A 24 2.28 13.77 8.52
CA ILE A 24 1.03 13.34 9.17
C ILE A 24 0.51 12.13 8.37
N PRO A 25 0.82 10.89 8.80
CA PRO A 25 0.47 9.70 8.03
C PRO A 25 -1.03 9.38 8.08
N HIS A 26 -1.74 9.89 9.09
CA HIS A 26 -3.15 9.58 9.31
C HIS A 26 -3.86 10.66 10.12
N LEU A 27 -5.10 10.96 9.75
CA LEU A 27 -6.06 11.73 10.52
C LEU A 27 -7.39 10.97 10.61
N THR A 28 -8.10 11.17 11.71
CA THR A 28 -9.36 10.49 12.04
C THR A 28 -10.60 11.15 11.43
N ALA A 29 -10.43 12.04 10.44
CA ALA A 29 -11.50 12.83 9.81
C ALA A 29 -12.73 12.01 9.36
N GLU A 30 -12.56 10.74 9.05
CA GLU A 30 -13.64 9.84 8.59
C GLU A 30 -14.30 9.06 9.73
N ASN A 31 -13.85 9.23 10.96
CA ASN A 31 -14.43 8.62 12.15
C ASN A 31 -14.86 9.71 13.15
N ALA A 32 -16.16 10.01 13.17
CA ALA A 32 -16.74 11.00 14.06
C ALA A 32 -16.56 10.71 15.56
N SER A 33 -16.14 9.50 15.93
CA SER A 33 -15.88 9.11 17.31
C SER A 33 -14.50 9.54 17.79
N TRP A 34 -13.63 10.03 16.90
CA TRP A 34 -12.25 10.39 17.19
C TRP A 34 -11.87 11.78 16.70
N GLY A 35 -11.28 12.59 17.58
CA GLY A 35 -10.65 13.86 17.27
C GLY A 35 -9.16 13.72 16.97
N SER A 36 -8.61 14.59 16.13
CA SER A 36 -7.18 14.73 15.83
C SER A 36 -6.70 16.12 16.26
N VAL A 37 -5.65 16.18 17.07
CA VAL A 37 -5.04 17.42 17.56
C VAL A 37 -3.54 17.37 17.32
N VAL A 38 -3.01 18.39 16.66
CA VAL A 38 -1.55 18.59 16.60
C VAL A 38 -1.12 19.46 17.75
N GLN A 39 -0.04 19.06 18.41
CA GLN A 39 0.69 19.88 19.36
C GLN A 39 2.05 20.26 18.75
N ALA A 40 2.36 21.56 18.75
CA ALA A 40 3.67 22.10 18.42
C ALA A 40 4.32 22.62 19.70
N ASP A 41 5.37 21.97 20.17
CA ASP A 41 6.16 22.37 21.32
C ASP A 41 7.39 23.15 20.82
N ASN A 42 7.40 24.48 20.98
CA ASN A 42 8.53 25.32 20.59
C ASN A 42 9.53 25.41 21.73
N LEU A 43 10.65 24.70 21.60
CA LEU A 43 11.70 24.64 22.62
C LEU A 43 12.75 25.76 22.48
N SER A 44 12.58 26.66 21.52
CA SER A 44 13.52 27.75 21.26
C SER A 44 13.20 29.02 22.06
N SER A 45 14.19 29.90 22.18
CA SER A 45 14.07 31.21 22.86
C SER A 45 13.41 32.30 22.01
N SER A 46 12.86 31.98 20.83
CA SER A 46 12.12 32.90 19.97
C SER A 46 10.83 32.24 19.46
N PRO A 47 9.79 33.02 19.11
CA PRO A 47 8.64 32.48 18.40
C PRO A 47 9.07 31.77 17.11
N GLN A 48 8.39 30.69 16.76
CA GLN A 48 8.63 29.91 15.53
C GLN A 48 7.34 29.80 14.72
N SER A 49 7.46 30.01 13.42
CA SER A 49 6.37 29.84 12.46
C SER A 49 6.43 28.44 11.86
N PHE A 50 5.26 27.88 11.57
CA PHE A 50 5.15 26.63 10.83
C PHE A 50 3.85 26.61 10.03
N THR A 51 3.81 25.79 8.99
CA THR A 51 2.61 25.59 8.18
C THR A 51 2.07 24.18 8.38
N ILE A 52 0.75 24.03 8.23
CA ILE A 52 0.10 22.72 8.12
C ILE A 52 -0.53 22.64 6.73
N THR A 53 -0.20 21.59 5.98
CA THR A 53 -0.81 21.28 4.69
C THR A 53 -1.46 19.90 4.77
N LEU A 54 -2.76 19.80 4.49
CA LEU A 54 -3.49 18.53 4.51
C LEU A 54 -4.11 18.23 3.15
N PHE A 55 -4.19 16.93 2.86
CA PHE A 55 -4.69 16.41 1.60
C PHE A 55 -5.83 15.41 1.80
N ARG A 56 -6.63 15.26 0.75
CA ARG A 56 -7.61 14.19 0.54
C ARG A 56 -7.72 13.93 -0.95
N ASP A 57 -7.66 12.66 -1.33
CA ASP A 57 -7.96 12.18 -2.68
C ASP A 57 -7.26 12.98 -3.79
N GLY A 58 -5.95 13.21 -3.64
CA GLY A 58 -5.15 13.92 -4.65
C GLY A 58 -5.21 15.45 -4.55
N THR A 59 -5.96 16.01 -3.60
CA THR A 59 -6.22 17.45 -3.50
C THR A 59 -5.80 18.02 -2.15
N GLN A 60 -5.19 19.22 -2.15
CA GLN A 60 -4.97 20.00 -0.94
C GLN A 60 -6.31 20.55 -0.43
N VAL A 61 -6.71 20.15 0.76
CA VAL A 61 -7.97 20.56 1.39
C VAL A 61 -7.77 21.57 2.53
N PHE A 62 -6.54 21.71 3.02
CA PHE A 62 -6.21 22.65 4.09
C PHE A 62 -4.79 23.17 3.95
N PHE A 63 -4.62 24.47 4.18
CA PHE A 63 -3.33 25.14 4.29
C PHE A 63 -3.45 26.31 5.25
N GLN A 64 -2.66 26.32 6.31
CA GLN A 64 -2.68 27.40 7.30
C GLN A 64 -1.31 27.56 7.94
N GLU A 65 -0.91 28.81 8.14
CA GLU A 65 0.28 29.19 8.91
C GLU A 65 -0.10 29.44 10.37
N TYR A 66 0.76 28.95 11.27
CA TYR A 66 0.65 29.11 12.72
C TYR A 66 1.96 29.63 13.30
N ASN A 67 1.86 30.20 14.50
CA ASN A 67 3.01 30.69 15.26
C ASN A 67 2.95 30.12 16.67
N ALA A 68 4.01 29.41 17.07
CA ALA A 68 4.19 28.96 18.45
C ALA A 68 5.12 29.94 19.17
N ASP A 69 4.66 30.50 20.28
CA ASP A 69 5.47 31.41 21.11
C ASP A 69 6.70 30.68 21.68
N SER A 70 7.72 31.47 22.06
CA SER A 70 8.96 30.92 22.62
C SER A 70 8.71 30.14 23.91
N MET A 71 9.31 28.95 24.02
CA MET A 71 9.19 28.08 25.19
C MET A 71 7.74 27.73 25.56
N ASP A 72 6.84 27.75 24.58
CA ASP A 72 5.40 27.48 24.76
C ASP A 72 4.93 26.35 23.83
N LYS A 73 3.70 25.90 24.07
CA LYS A 73 3.00 24.93 23.24
C LYS A 73 1.82 25.59 22.52
N LEU A 74 1.62 25.20 21.27
CA LEU A 74 0.41 25.50 20.52
C LEU A 74 -0.36 24.21 20.25
N LEU A 75 -1.67 24.23 20.50
CA LEU A 75 -2.59 23.14 20.16
C LEU A 75 -3.47 23.56 18.98
N VAL A 76 -3.50 22.74 17.94
CA VAL A 76 -4.33 22.94 16.74
C VAL A 76 -5.31 21.78 16.62
N ASN A 77 -6.61 22.07 16.71
CA ASN A 77 -7.64 21.04 16.61
C ASN A 77 -8.03 20.81 15.15
N LEU A 78 -7.33 19.88 14.50
CA LEU A 78 -7.53 19.57 13.08
C LEU A 78 -8.92 19.02 12.79
N SER A 79 -9.56 18.33 13.74
CA SER A 79 -10.94 17.87 13.54
C SER A 79 -11.97 19.00 13.46
N GLN A 80 -11.67 20.17 14.01
CA GLN A 80 -12.54 21.36 13.93
C GLN A 80 -12.14 22.27 12.76
N GLU A 81 -10.85 22.48 12.57
CA GLU A 81 -10.33 23.45 11.59
C GLU A 81 -10.21 22.86 10.18
N ALA A 82 -10.01 21.54 10.07
CA ALA A 82 -9.66 20.87 8.83
C ALA A 82 -10.30 19.47 8.71
N SER A 83 -11.61 19.38 8.94
CA SER A 83 -12.37 18.11 9.00
C SER A 83 -12.30 17.26 7.72
N GLU A 84 -11.77 17.80 6.62
CA GLU A 84 -11.59 17.08 5.37
C GLU A 84 -10.18 16.46 5.21
N GLY A 85 -9.17 16.90 5.95
CA GLY A 85 -7.82 16.35 5.83
C GLY A 85 -7.73 14.89 6.28
N VAL A 86 -7.09 14.01 5.49
CA VAL A 86 -6.84 12.60 5.88
C VAL A 86 -5.38 12.29 6.17
N CYS A 87 -4.47 13.06 5.59
CA CYS A 87 -3.02 13.02 5.80
C CYS A 87 -2.43 14.39 5.43
N GLY A 88 -1.12 14.56 5.60
CA GLY A 88 -0.46 15.82 5.27
C GLY A 88 0.95 15.92 5.80
N PHE A 89 1.42 17.14 5.98
CA PHE A 89 2.68 17.43 6.64
C PHE A 89 2.63 18.80 7.34
N LEU A 90 3.55 18.99 8.29
CA LEU A 90 3.89 20.28 8.86
C LEU A 90 5.25 20.70 8.35
N SER A 91 5.40 21.96 7.91
CA SER A 91 6.70 22.48 7.49
C SER A 91 7.20 23.54 8.48
N CYS A 92 8.41 23.35 9.00
CA CYS A 92 9.04 24.30 9.92
C CYS A 92 10.54 24.39 9.66
N GLU A 93 11.10 25.60 9.63
CA GLU A 93 12.55 25.80 9.44
C GLU A 93 13.36 25.43 10.68
N SER A 94 12.75 25.47 11.86
CA SER A 94 13.43 25.23 13.14
C SER A 94 13.34 23.76 13.57
N PRO A 95 14.48 23.10 13.83
CA PRO A 95 14.49 21.77 14.44
C PRO A 95 14.13 21.79 15.93
N ASP A 96 14.01 22.98 16.55
CA ASP A 96 13.66 23.14 17.96
C ASP A 96 12.14 23.07 18.19
N VAL A 97 11.33 22.94 17.13
CA VAL A 97 9.89 22.69 17.24
C VAL A 97 9.62 21.19 17.14
N VAL A 98 9.10 20.62 18.21
CA VAL A 98 8.69 19.21 18.25
C VAL A 98 7.20 19.12 17.98
N PHE A 99 6.83 18.32 16.98
CA PHE A 99 5.44 18.07 16.65
C PHE A 99 4.96 16.72 17.19
N ARG A 100 3.78 16.70 17.78
CA ARG A 100 3.08 15.50 18.22
C ARG A 100 1.67 15.48 17.66
N LEU A 101 1.19 14.30 17.30
CA LEU A 101 -0.18 14.08 16.91
C LEU A 101 -0.88 13.26 17.99
N SER A 102 -1.97 13.81 18.49
CA SER A 102 -2.84 13.19 19.48
C SER A 102 -4.19 12.85 18.86
N TYR A 103 -4.73 11.68 19.23
CA TYR A 103 -6.09 11.28 18.95
C TYR A 103 -6.88 11.11 20.25
N GLU A 104 -8.12 11.61 20.28
CA GLU A 104 -9.03 11.52 21.42
C GLU A 104 -10.34 10.85 21.02
N SER A 105 -10.75 9.80 21.74
CA SER A 105 -12.05 9.16 21.55
C SER A 105 -13.14 9.86 22.36
N TYR A 106 -14.20 10.34 21.69
CA TYR A 106 -15.35 10.97 22.33
C TYR A 106 -16.30 9.96 23.01
N ILE A 107 -16.24 8.69 22.63
CA ILE A 107 -17.15 7.64 23.11
C ILE A 107 -16.45 6.73 24.13
N GLY A 108 -15.15 6.47 23.94
CA GLY A 108 -14.37 5.53 24.76
C GLY A 108 -13.41 6.15 25.76
N ARG A 109 -13.16 7.47 25.65
CA ARG A 109 -12.08 8.18 26.38
C ARG A 109 -10.68 7.57 26.14
N GLY A 110 -10.50 6.81 25.07
CA GLY A 110 -9.19 6.42 24.59
C GLY A 110 -8.39 7.64 24.15
N LEU A 111 -7.10 7.58 24.42
CA LEU A 111 -6.13 8.59 24.02
C LEU A 111 -4.98 7.86 23.35
N ALA A 112 -4.47 8.45 22.27
CA ALA A 112 -3.23 8.03 21.65
C ALA A 112 -2.43 9.27 21.29
N GLU A 113 -1.11 9.21 21.47
CA GLU A 113 -0.19 10.27 21.07
C GLU A 113 1.09 9.64 20.53
N PHE A 114 1.64 10.23 19.48
CA PHE A 114 2.98 9.90 18.98
C PHE A 114 3.65 11.16 18.42
N ALA A 115 4.98 11.18 18.47
CA ALA A 115 5.76 12.20 17.80
C ALA A 115 5.57 12.10 16.28
N LEU A 116 5.59 13.24 15.59
CA LEU A 116 5.73 13.26 14.14
C LEU A 116 7.21 13.38 13.80
N THR A 117 7.61 12.74 12.70
CA THR A 117 9.00 12.73 12.23
C THR A 117 9.03 13.09 10.74
N PRO A 118 10.16 13.60 10.24
CA PRO A 118 10.37 13.80 8.81
C PRO A 118 10.70 12.51 8.05
N ASP A 119 10.64 11.39 8.76
CA ASP A 119 11.12 10.10 8.31
C ASP A 119 10.20 9.51 7.22
N THR A 120 10.75 9.39 6.01
CA THR A 120 10.17 8.64 4.89
C THR A 120 11.14 7.59 4.37
N ALA A 121 10.64 6.47 3.88
CA ALA A 121 11.48 5.42 3.30
C ALA A 121 10.72 4.60 2.26
N ASN A 122 11.47 4.02 1.32
CA ASN A 122 10.97 3.03 0.37
C ASN A 122 10.60 1.70 1.05
N THR A 123 11.27 1.38 2.16
CA THR A 123 11.01 0.15 2.92
C THR A 123 10.56 0.47 4.33
N LEU A 124 9.33 0.08 4.66
CA LEU A 124 8.67 0.34 5.93
C LEU A 124 8.25 -0.97 6.61
N VAL A 125 8.52 -1.10 7.91
CA VAL A 125 8.05 -2.21 8.74
C VAL A 125 7.01 -1.70 9.73
N PHE A 126 5.83 -2.30 9.69
CA PHE A 126 4.71 -2.03 10.58
C PHE A 126 4.70 -3.09 11.67
N LEU A 127 5.19 -2.72 12.86
CA LEU A 127 5.24 -3.61 14.00
C LEU A 127 3.91 -3.52 14.75
N PHE A 128 3.21 -4.65 14.86
CA PHE A 128 1.96 -4.71 15.59
C PHE A 128 2.18 -4.96 17.08
N SER A 129 1.20 -4.53 17.88
CA SER A 129 1.24 -4.70 19.33
C SER A 129 0.42 -5.90 19.75
N ASP A 130 1.08 -6.95 20.23
CA ASP A 130 0.45 -8.20 20.71
C ASP A 130 0.63 -8.42 22.21
N PHE A 131 0.98 -7.35 22.94
CA PHE A 131 1.29 -7.44 24.38
C PHE A 131 0.06 -7.78 25.25
N SER A 132 -1.16 -7.70 24.70
CA SER A 132 -2.41 -7.86 25.43
C SER A 132 -3.48 -8.52 24.58
N THR A 133 -4.27 -9.40 25.19
CA THR A 133 -5.46 -10.02 24.58
C THR A 133 -6.60 -9.02 24.34
N SER A 134 -6.46 -7.76 24.77
CA SER A 134 -7.41 -6.68 24.45
C SER A 134 -7.19 -6.10 23.04
N VAL A 135 -6.10 -6.46 22.36
CA VAL A 135 -5.90 -6.12 20.95
C VAL A 135 -6.65 -7.16 20.12
N GLU A 136 -7.68 -6.72 19.41
CA GLU A 136 -8.57 -7.58 18.62
C GLU A 136 -8.45 -7.31 17.11
N TRP A 137 -7.78 -6.22 16.73
CA TRP A 137 -7.45 -5.96 15.34
C TRP A 137 -6.14 -5.18 15.20
N LYS A 138 -5.51 -5.40 14.05
CA LYS A 138 -4.28 -4.76 13.58
C LYS A 138 -4.56 -4.12 12.24
N GLY A 139 -4.00 -2.95 12.00
CA GLY A 139 -4.12 -2.24 10.74
C GLY A 139 -2.97 -1.28 10.51
N ILE A 140 -2.92 -0.72 9.32
CA ILE A 140 -1.90 0.24 8.92
C ILE A 140 -2.55 1.46 8.28
N ALA A 141 -1.84 2.58 8.31
CA ALA A 141 -2.09 3.71 7.44
C ALA A 141 -0.77 4.13 6.79
N ILE A 142 -0.81 4.37 5.48
CA ILE A 142 0.34 4.74 4.67
C ILE A 142 -0.01 6.02 3.92
N ALA A 143 0.79 7.07 4.10
CA ALA A 143 0.61 8.33 3.41
C ALA A 143 1.62 8.50 2.28
N ASN A 144 1.11 9.00 1.16
CA ASN A 144 1.87 9.46 0.03
C ASN A 144 1.63 10.97 -0.12
N ILE A 145 2.66 11.74 0.19
CA ILE A 145 2.67 13.21 0.08
C ILE A 145 3.25 13.69 -1.25
N SER A 146 3.61 12.77 -2.15
CA SER A 146 4.07 13.12 -3.49
C SER A 146 2.88 13.33 -4.42
N GLU A 147 3.13 14.02 -5.54
CA GLU A 147 2.14 14.30 -6.58
C GLU A 147 1.88 13.11 -7.52
N GLN A 148 2.57 11.98 -7.32
CA GLN A 148 2.45 10.79 -8.17
C GLN A 148 1.99 9.58 -7.33
N PRO A 149 1.19 8.67 -7.91
CA PRO A 149 0.91 7.40 -7.25
C PRO A 149 2.21 6.61 -7.04
N VAL A 150 2.31 5.91 -5.91
CA VAL A 150 3.48 5.12 -5.54
C VAL A 150 3.08 3.64 -5.46
N PRO A 151 3.51 2.81 -6.42
CA PRO A 151 3.32 1.38 -6.35
C PRO A 151 4.29 0.74 -5.33
N GLY A 152 3.89 -0.42 -4.81
CA GLY A 152 4.68 -1.22 -3.91
C GLY A 152 4.10 -2.62 -3.69
N ILE A 153 4.80 -3.41 -2.89
CA ILE A 153 4.34 -4.73 -2.43
C ILE A 153 4.29 -4.72 -0.92
N LEU A 154 3.14 -5.10 -0.37
CA LEU A 154 2.95 -5.35 1.05
C LEU A 154 3.13 -6.84 1.32
N TYR A 155 3.98 -7.18 2.27
CA TYR A 155 4.22 -8.54 2.73
C TYR A 155 3.66 -8.73 4.14
N ALA A 156 2.94 -9.83 4.35
CA ALA A 156 2.62 -10.33 5.67
C ALA A 156 3.79 -11.16 6.20
N ILE A 157 4.32 -10.81 7.37
CA ILE A 157 5.42 -11.53 8.02
C ILE A 157 4.88 -12.18 9.29
N GLY A 158 5.22 -13.45 9.48
CA GLY A 158 4.88 -14.18 10.69
C GLY A 158 5.71 -15.44 10.86
N GLN A 159 5.97 -15.83 12.10
CA GLN A 159 6.76 -17.03 12.44
C GLN A 159 8.16 -17.04 11.77
N GLY A 160 8.75 -15.86 11.57
CA GLY A 160 10.07 -15.69 10.96
C GLY A 160 10.12 -15.86 9.43
N ARG A 161 8.99 -15.87 8.72
CA ARG A 161 8.93 -15.98 7.25
C ARG A 161 7.87 -15.06 6.64
N VAL A 162 7.92 -14.92 5.31
CA VAL A 162 6.82 -14.32 4.53
C VAL A 162 5.65 -15.30 4.51
N LEU A 163 4.48 -14.82 4.92
CA LEU A 163 3.22 -15.56 4.89
C LEU A 163 2.36 -15.21 3.68
N GLY A 164 2.61 -14.07 3.04
CA GLY A 164 1.88 -13.65 1.85
C GLY A 164 2.37 -12.30 1.34
N SER A 165 1.98 -11.98 0.11
CA SER A 165 2.24 -10.68 -0.51
C SER A 165 1.04 -10.21 -1.33
N THR A 166 0.89 -8.90 -1.42
CA THR A 166 -0.11 -8.26 -2.29
C THR A 166 0.46 -6.99 -2.91
N ALA A 167 0.17 -6.79 -4.19
CA ALA A 167 0.48 -5.54 -4.87
C ALA A 167 -0.41 -4.42 -4.31
N LEU A 168 0.16 -3.24 -4.16
CA LEU A 168 -0.50 -2.11 -3.55
C LEU A 168 -0.06 -0.82 -4.22
N GLU A 169 -1.00 0.09 -4.43
CA GLU A 169 -0.72 1.44 -4.92
C GLU A 169 -1.18 2.44 -3.86
N VAL A 170 -0.32 3.37 -3.48
CA VAL A 170 -0.69 4.51 -2.65
C VAL A 170 -0.89 5.72 -3.57
N PRO A 171 -2.13 6.18 -3.80
CA PRO A 171 -2.39 7.27 -4.72
C PRO A 171 -1.70 8.57 -4.28
N ALA A 172 -1.51 9.49 -5.22
CA ALA A 172 -0.90 10.79 -4.97
C ALA A 172 -1.68 11.59 -3.90
N LEU A 173 -0.95 12.38 -3.08
CA LEU A 173 -1.50 13.34 -2.11
C LEU A 173 -2.70 12.78 -1.32
N THR A 174 -2.56 11.57 -0.79
CA THR A 174 -3.57 10.92 0.04
C THR A 174 -2.94 9.85 0.93
N ARG A 175 -3.77 9.12 1.65
CA ARG A 175 -3.37 7.92 2.35
C ARG A 175 -4.26 6.76 1.99
N ILE A 176 -3.70 5.57 2.13
CA ILE A 176 -4.50 4.34 2.26
C ILE A 176 -4.49 3.88 3.71
N ARG A 177 -5.52 3.14 4.11
CA ARG A 177 -5.57 2.45 5.40
C ARG A 177 -6.35 1.15 5.27
N GLY A 178 -6.08 0.22 6.18
CA GLY A 178 -6.81 -1.03 6.24
C GLY A 178 -6.40 -1.84 7.46
N VAL A 179 -7.30 -2.72 7.89
CA VAL A 179 -6.97 -3.78 8.86
C VAL A 179 -6.31 -4.95 8.14
N HIS A 180 -5.69 -5.88 8.88
CA HIS A 180 -4.95 -6.99 8.29
C HIS A 180 -5.78 -7.78 7.26
N SER A 181 -7.05 -8.07 7.58
CA SER A 181 -7.96 -8.85 6.74
C SER A 181 -8.40 -8.14 5.47
N ALA A 182 -8.17 -6.83 5.35
CA ALA A 182 -8.38 -6.10 4.10
C ALA A 182 -7.28 -6.39 3.07
N TYR A 183 -6.08 -6.73 3.54
CA TYR A 183 -4.91 -7.01 2.69
C TYR A 183 -4.65 -8.51 2.53
N PHE A 184 -4.93 -9.29 3.59
CA PHE A 184 -4.67 -10.73 3.65
C PHE A 184 -5.86 -11.46 4.29
N PRO A 185 -7.00 -11.59 3.58
CA PRO A 185 -8.25 -12.13 4.14
C PRO A 185 -8.19 -13.60 4.60
N ASN A 186 -7.24 -14.41 4.11
CA ASN A 186 -7.10 -15.82 4.50
C ASN A 186 -5.97 -16.06 5.52
N LEU A 187 -5.27 -15.00 5.96
CA LEU A 187 -4.38 -15.05 7.10
C LEU A 187 -5.16 -14.72 8.37
N SER A 188 -5.03 -15.55 9.40
CA SER A 188 -5.62 -15.25 10.69
C SER A 188 -4.83 -14.14 11.41
N PHE A 189 -5.53 -13.42 12.28
CA PHE A 189 -4.97 -12.32 13.06
C PHE A 189 -3.69 -12.72 13.83
N ASP A 190 -3.67 -13.91 14.43
CA ASP A 190 -2.56 -14.42 15.24
C ASP A 190 -1.37 -14.92 14.41
N GLU A 191 -1.53 -15.11 13.10
CA GLU A 191 -0.43 -15.51 12.22
C GLU A 191 0.43 -14.32 11.81
N VAL A 192 -0.12 -13.10 11.83
CA VAL A 192 0.56 -11.90 11.31
C VAL A 192 1.26 -11.14 12.44
N ASP A 193 2.58 -11.24 12.49
CA ASP A 193 3.43 -10.54 13.46
C ASP A 193 3.69 -9.08 13.03
N SER A 194 3.87 -8.85 11.72
CA SER A 194 4.16 -7.52 11.18
C SER A 194 3.85 -7.44 9.69
N PHE A 195 3.80 -6.21 9.17
CA PHE A 195 3.86 -5.98 7.72
C PHE A 195 5.17 -5.36 7.31
N LEU A 196 5.62 -5.71 6.11
CA LEU A 196 6.75 -5.10 5.41
C LEU A 196 6.24 -4.52 4.10
N LEU A 197 6.38 -3.22 3.88
CA LEU A 197 6.11 -2.57 2.61
C LEU A 197 7.44 -2.29 1.90
N VAL A 198 7.51 -2.66 0.63
CA VAL A 198 8.59 -2.26 -0.29
C VAL A 198 7.94 -1.44 -1.41
N ALA A 199 8.23 -0.15 -1.45
CA ALA A 199 7.64 0.83 -2.35
C ALA A 199 8.69 1.44 -3.30
N GLU A 200 8.25 1.87 -4.48
CA GLU A 200 9.15 2.46 -5.48
C GLU A 200 9.62 3.88 -5.11
N GLN A 201 8.90 4.57 -4.23
CA GLN A 201 9.26 5.90 -3.73
C GLN A 201 9.10 5.97 -2.19
N PRO A 202 9.78 6.93 -1.52
CA PRO A 202 9.65 7.10 -0.08
C PRO A 202 8.21 7.41 0.37
N LEU A 203 7.75 6.67 1.37
CA LEU A 203 6.44 6.85 2.01
C LEU A 203 6.62 7.02 3.52
N SER A 204 5.56 7.44 4.21
CA SER A 204 5.46 7.39 5.67
C SER A 204 4.25 6.58 6.09
N GLY A 205 4.28 6.00 7.29
CA GLY A 205 3.17 5.20 7.77
C GLY A 205 3.20 4.91 9.26
N ILE A 206 2.07 4.40 9.74
CA ILE A 206 1.88 3.98 11.13
C ILE A 206 1.19 2.63 11.16
N ALA A 207 1.57 1.80 12.12
CA ALA A 207 0.80 0.65 12.54
C ALA A 207 -0.23 1.09 13.59
N ILE A 208 -1.40 0.46 13.56
CA ILE A 208 -2.54 0.74 14.41
C ILE A 208 -3.00 -0.58 15.01
N SER A 209 -3.15 -0.63 16.33
CA SER A 209 -3.71 -1.77 17.06
C SER A 209 -4.87 -1.28 17.92
N GLY A 210 -5.97 -2.03 17.99
CA GLY A 210 -7.15 -1.57 18.72
C GLY A 210 -7.98 -2.69 19.34
N ASP A 211 -8.85 -2.30 20.26
CA ASP A 211 -9.91 -3.14 20.80
C ASP A 211 -11.08 -3.25 19.81
N ALA A 212 -11.94 -4.26 19.97
CA ALA A 212 -13.09 -4.45 19.08
C ALA A 212 -13.98 -3.19 18.91
N PRO A 213 -14.30 -2.44 19.98
CA PRO A 213 -15.06 -1.20 19.86
C PRO A 213 -14.30 -0.03 19.19
N SER A 214 -13.00 -0.17 18.92
CA SER A 214 -12.11 0.92 18.50
C SER A 214 -12.18 2.12 19.46
N SER A 215 -12.30 1.82 20.74
CA SER A 215 -12.39 2.79 21.84
C SER A 215 -11.02 3.10 22.44
N LYS A 216 -10.05 2.20 22.26
CA LYS A 216 -8.65 2.32 22.66
C LYS A 216 -7.77 1.90 21.50
N LEU A 217 -6.92 2.81 21.06
CA LEU A 217 -6.02 2.60 19.93
C LEU A 217 -4.59 2.82 20.38
N LEU A 218 -3.69 2.02 19.84
CA LEU A 218 -2.26 2.17 19.96
C LEU A 218 -1.70 2.41 18.56
N PHE A 219 -0.92 3.48 18.42
CA PHE A 219 -0.28 3.85 17.18
C PHE A 219 1.23 3.76 17.36
N THR A 220 1.91 3.18 16.40
CA THR A 220 3.37 3.13 16.36
C THR A 220 3.84 3.52 14.97
N GLN A 221 4.83 4.40 14.90
CA GLN A 221 5.44 4.74 13.61
C GLN A 221 6.00 3.49 12.93
N ALA A 222 5.88 3.43 11.61
CA ALA A 222 6.55 2.41 10.83
C ALA A 222 8.07 2.59 10.93
N LYS A 223 8.80 1.49 11.10
CA LYS A 223 10.25 1.50 11.16
C LYS A 223 10.83 1.46 9.75
N GLN A 224 11.80 2.33 9.48
CA GLN A 224 12.53 2.32 8.22
C GLN A 224 13.57 1.20 8.16
N LEU A 225 13.76 0.62 6.97
CA LEU A 225 14.86 -0.31 6.66
C LEU A 225 15.60 0.14 5.38
N PRO A 226 16.48 1.15 5.45
CA PRO A 226 17.07 1.78 4.28
C PRO A 226 17.96 0.86 3.41
N ASP A 227 18.44 -0.26 3.95
CA ASP A 227 19.34 -1.20 3.26
C ASP A 227 18.71 -2.60 3.10
N PHE A 228 17.39 -2.69 3.08
CA PHE A 228 16.71 -3.98 2.95
C PHE A 228 16.82 -4.53 1.52
N ASP A 229 17.44 -5.70 1.39
CA ASP A 229 17.47 -6.45 0.14
C ASP A 229 16.17 -7.27 -0.02
N SER A 230 15.27 -6.77 -0.85
CA SER A 230 13.99 -7.43 -1.16
C SER A 230 14.12 -8.52 -2.22
N SER A 231 15.28 -8.70 -2.86
CA SER A 231 15.46 -9.66 -3.97
C SER A 231 15.30 -11.12 -3.53
N ALA A 232 15.51 -11.41 -2.25
CA ALA A 232 15.34 -12.74 -1.67
C ALA A 232 13.90 -13.03 -1.18
N LEU A 233 13.00 -12.04 -1.21
CA LEU A 233 11.61 -12.28 -0.81
C LEU A 233 10.85 -12.96 -1.94
N PRO A 234 10.13 -14.07 -1.67
CA PRO A 234 9.23 -14.65 -2.64
C PRO A 234 8.13 -13.63 -2.94
N ASN A 235 8.06 -13.22 -4.20
CA ASN A 235 7.03 -12.31 -4.67
C ASN A 235 6.65 -12.69 -6.09
N TYR A 236 5.49 -13.31 -6.21
CA TYR A 236 4.96 -13.70 -7.51
C TYR A 236 3.84 -12.79 -8.00
N THR A 237 3.42 -11.80 -7.21
CA THR A 237 2.42 -10.81 -7.63
C THR A 237 2.93 -9.94 -8.78
N GLY A 238 2.01 -9.44 -9.60
CA GLY A 238 2.30 -8.65 -10.80
C GLY A 238 1.91 -9.37 -12.09
N GLU A 239 2.32 -8.79 -13.21
CA GLU A 239 2.03 -9.30 -14.55
C GLU A 239 3.18 -10.16 -15.09
N TRP A 240 2.82 -11.32 -15.62
CA TRP A 240 3.70 -12.29 -16.27
C TRP A 240 3.22 -12.52 -17.69
N THR A 241 4.02 -12.12 -18.67
CA THR A 241 3.65 -12.20 -20.09
C THR A 241 4.54 -13.20 -20.81
N GLY A 242 3.98 -13.97 -21.71
CA GLY A 242 4.79 -14.81 -22.58
C GLY A 242 3.93 -15.65 -23.50
N THR A 243 4.24 -16.95 -23.59
CA THR A 243 3.57 -17.85 -24.53
C THR A 243 3.24 -19.19 -23.92
N TRP A 244 2.22 -19.83 -24.47
CA TRP A 244 1.92 -21.24 -24.29
C TRP A 244 1.95 -21.93 -25.65
N LYS A 245 2.36 -23.20 -25.70
CA LYS A 245 2.57 -23.92 -26.95
C LYS A 245 2.24 -25.40 -26.81
N SER A 246 1.39 -25.90 -27.71
CA SER A 246 1.08 -27.32 -27.81
C SER A 246 2.29 -28.13 -28.28
N THR A 247 2.50 -29.28 -27.62
CA THR A 247 3.47 -30.28 -28.04
C THR A 247 2.92 -31.23 -29.10
N GLN A 248 1.60 -31.26 -29.29
CA GLN A 248 0.91 -32.18 -30.19
C GLN A 248 0.53 -31.49 -31.52
N THR A 249 0.23 -30.19 -31.49
CA THR A 249 -0.25 -29.43 -32.65
C THR A 249 0.50 -28.11 -32.80
N ALA A 250 1.38 -27.99 -33.81
CA ALA A 250 2.24 -26.81 -33.98
C ALA A 250 1.49 -25.49 -34.23
N SER A 251 0.22 -25.53 -34.65
CA SER A 251 -0.63 -24.36 -34.84
C SER A 251 -1.39 -23.93 -33.57
N LYS A 252 -1.31 -24.71 -32.49
CA LYS A 252 -1.95 -24.40 -31.20
C LYS A 252 -0.94 -23.80 -30.23
N GLY A 253 -1.35 -22.73 -29.57
CA GLY A 253 -0.48 -21.93 -28.71
C GLY A 253 -0.43 -20.47 -29.17
N GLY A 254 -0.15 -19.58 -28.24
CA GLY A 254 -0.19 -18.15 -28.48
C GLY A 254 0.36 -17.37 -27.30
N PRO A 255 0.20 -16.04 -27.32
CA PRO A 255 0.54 -15.23 -26.16
C PRO A 255 -0.35 -15.58 -24.95
N ALA A 256 0.22 -15.43 -23.76
CA ALA A 256 -0.48 -15.58 -22.49
C ALA A 256 -0.05 -14.48 -21.52
N VAL A 257 -0.98 -14.01 -20.70
CA VAL A 257 -0.75 -12.98 -19.68
C VAL A 257 -1.37 -13.43 -18.36
N LEU A 258 -0.54 -13.76 -17.38
CA LEU A 258 -0.96 -14.12 -16.03
C LEU A 258 -0.74 -12.92 -15.10
N ARG A 259 -1.81 -12.44 -14.48
CA ARG A 259 -1.80 -11.32 -13.52
C ARG A 259 -2.08 -11.86 -12.14
N ILE A 260 -1.05 -12.01 -11.31
CA ILE A 260 -1.19 -12.48 -9.92
C ILE A 260 -1.42 -11.27 -9.02
N HIS A 261 -2.58 -11.22 -8.37
CA HIS A 261 -2.95 -10.09 -7.51
C HIS A 261 -2.61 -10.31 -6.05
N THR A 262 -2.86 -11.53 -5.56
CA THR A 262 -2.61 -11.90 -4.16
C THR A 262 -1.89 -13.24 -4.08
N GLN A 263 -1.01 -13.36 -3.11
CA GLN A 263 -0.38 -14.60 -2.69
C GLN A 263 -0.50 -14.72 -1.17
N GLU A 264 -1.12 -15.78 -0.69
CA GLU A 264 -1.33 -16.04 0.73
C GLU A 264 -1.00 -17.50 1.04
N LYS A 265 0.01 -17.70 1.89
CA LYS A 265 0.65 -18.99 2.14
C LYS A 265 1.08 -19.62 0.81
N ASP A 266 0.61 -20.84 0.58
CA ASP A 266 0.88 -21.61 -0.62
C ASP A 266 -0.17 -21.35 -1.71
N GLN A 267 -1.08 -20.37 -1.55
CA GLN A 267 -2.16 -20.08 -2.50
C GLN A 267 -1.90 -18.75 -3.20
N PHE A 268 -2.36 -18.62 -4.45
CA PHE A 268 -2.41 -17.34 -5.15
C PHE A 268 -3.71 -17.19 -5.93
N SER A 269 -4.07 -15.95 -6.23
CA SER A 269 -5.22 -15.63 -7.08
C SER A 269 -4.93 -14.50 -8.05
N GLY A 270 -5.69 -14.45 -9.15
CA GLY A 270 -5.45 -13.49 -10.21
C GLY A 270 -6.34 -13.69 -11.44
N PHE A 271 -5.82 -13.26 -12.59
CA PHE A 271 -6.46 -13.44 -13.89
C PHE A 271 -5.47 -13.98 -14.93
N LEU A 272 -5.98 -14.74 -15.90
CA LEU A 272 -5.22 -15.26 -17.03
C LEU A 272 -5.89 -14.91 -18.36
N ASP A 273 -5.09 -14.38 -19.28
CA ASP A 273 -5.44 -14.29 -20.69
C ASP A 273 -4.68 -15.36 -21.47
N VAL A 274 -5.38 -16.10 -22.32
CA VAL A 274 -4.82 -17.11 -23.20
C VAL A 274 -5.33 -16.85 -24.61
N LEU A 275 -4.44 -16.44 -25.50
CA LEU A 275 -4.78 -16.14 -26.88
C LEU A 275 -4.53 -17.36 -27.77
N ASN A 276 -5.23 -17.42 -28.91
CA ASN A 276 -5.15 -18.51 -29.90
C ASN A 276 -5.45 -19.92 -29.34
N THR A 277 -6.49 -20.04 -28.50
CA THR A 277 -7.04 -21.34 -28.12
C THR A 277 -7.88 -21.92 -29.27
N ASP A 278 -8.31 -23.19 -29.14
CA ASP A 278 -9.30 -23.79 -30.07
C ASP A 278 -10.63 -23.00 -30.14
N CYS A 279 -10.86 -22.15 -29.14
CA CYS A 279 -12.08 -21.38 -28.92
C CYS A 279 -11.88 -19.89 -29.26
N GLY A 280 -10.72 -19.53 -29.82
CA GLY A 280 -10.30 -18.15 -30.01
C GLY A 280 -9.56 -17.58 -28.80
N ASP A 281 -9.57 -16.27 -28.69
CA ASP A 281 -8.93 -15.55 -27.60
C ASP A 281 -9.83 -15.54 -26.36
N VAL A 282 -9.27 -15.86 -25.21
CA VAL A 282 -10.00 -15.89 -23.94
C VAL A 282 -9.25 -15.04 -22.92
N THR A 283 -9.93 -14.06 -22.34
CA THR A 283 -9.34 -13.06 -21.44
C THR A 283 -10.07 -13.03 -20.10
N ASP A 284 -9.40 -12.48 -19.08
CA ASP A 284 -9.93 -12.25 -17.74
C ASP A 284 -10.46 -13.53 -17.07
N LEU A 285 -9.81 -14.67 -17.32
CA LEU A 285 -10.13 -15.92 -16.64
C LEU A 285 -9.64 -15.85 -15.20
N ALA A 286 -10.57 -15.90 -14.25
CA ALA A 286 -10.21 -15.99 -12.84
C ALA A 286 -9.35 -17.24 -12.60
N VAL A 287 -8.18 -17.05 -12.00
CA VAL A 287 -7.27 -18.13 -11.65
C VAL A 287 -7.12 -18.21 -10.13
N SER A 288 -7.11 -19.45 -9.64
CA SER A 288 -6.66 -19.80 -8.31
C SER A 288 -5.66 -20.93 -8.44
N GLY A 289 -4.57 -20.86 -7.69
CA GLY A 289 -3.53 -21.87 -7.75
C GLY A 289 -2.69 -21.91 -6.50
N THR A 290 -1.67 -22.75 -6.55
CA THR A 290 -0.71 -22.92 -5.46
C THR A 290 0.70 -22.62 -5.90
N VAL A 291 1.51 -22.15 -4.96
CA VAL A 291 2.97 -22.09 -5.07
C VAL A 291 3.56 -22.78 -3.85
N ILE A 292 4.11 -23.98 -4.03
CA ILE A 292 4.75 -24.76 -2.97
C ILE A 292 6.19 -25.01 -3.41
N ASP A 293 7.17 -24.65 -2.56
CA ASP A 293 8.60 -24.79 -2.87
C ASP A 293 8.97 -24.19 -4.25
N ASP A 294 8.44 -22.99 -4.55
CA ASP A 294 8.60 -22.25 -5.81
C ASP A 294 8.02 -22.94 -7.06
N VAL A 295 7.15 -23.94 -6.87
CA VAL A 295 6.47 -24.66 -7.94
C VAL A 295 5.00 -24.26 -8.02
N PHE A 296 4.60 -23.74 -9.18
CA PHE A 296 3.25 -23.31 -9.52
C PHE A 296 2.39 -24.47 -10.03
N ASP A 297 1.17 -24.51 -9.53
CA ASP A 297 0.08 -25.36 -10.03
C ASP A 297 -1.23 -24.57 -10.00
N PHE A 298 -1.88 -24.39 -11.16
CA PHE A 298 -3.10 -23.60 -11.25
C PHE A 298 -3.98 -24.02 -12.42
N ASN A 299 -5.29 -23.81 -12.28
CA ASN A 299 -6.28 -24.16 -13.28
C ASN A 299 -7.18 -22.97 -13.63
N VAL A 300 -7.61 -22.93 -14.88
CA VAL A 300 -8.69 -22.05 -15.35
C VAL A 300 -9.71 -22.87 -16.13
N SER A 301 -10.96 -22.45 -16.06
CA SER A 301 -12.06 -23.10 -16.77
C SER A 301 -12.87 -22.06 -17.53
N PHE A 302 -13.23 -22.34 -18.77
CA PHE A 302 -14.05 -21.46 -19.59
C PHE A 302 -14.98 -22.22 -20.53
N LEU A 303 -16.04 -21.54 -20.98
CA LEU A 303 -17.01 -22.13 -21.89
C LEU A 303 -16.60 -21.88 -23.34
N CYS A 304 -16.39 -22.97 -24.08
CA CYS A 304 -16.12 -22.98 -25.50
C CYS A 304 -17.34 -23.48 -26.25
N VAL A 305 -18.17 -22.56 -26.75
CA VAL A 305 -19.47 -22.86 -27.35
C VAL A 305 -20.39 -23.61 -26.37
N ALA A 306 -20.37 -24.94 -26.36
CA ALA A 306 -21.18 -25.80 -25.49
C ALA A 306 -20.34 -26.77 -24.65
N LEU A 307 -19.01 -26.64 -24.68
CA LEU A 307 -18.07 -27.51 -23.98
C LEU A 307 -17.32 -26.70 -22.93
N THR A 308 -17.15 -27.26 -21.74
CA THR A 308 -16.25 -26.68 -20.73
C THR A 308 -14.84 -27.12 -21.07
N VAL A 309 -13.95 -26.15 -21.22
CA VAL A 309 -12.52 -26.35 -21.43
C VAL A 309 -11.80 -25.97 -20.16
N ASP A 310 -10.95 -26.88 -19.68
CA ASP A 310 -10.11 -26.68 -18.52
C ASP A 310 -8.65 -26.62 -18.99
N LEU A 311 -7.92 -25.58 -18.59
CA LEU A 311 -6.48 -25.49 -18.76
C LEU A 311 -5.85 -25.64 -17.38
N HIS A 312 -5.07 -26.70 -17.19
CA HIS A 312 -4.28 -26.94 -15.98
C HIS A 312 -2.82 -26.69 -16.29
N PHE A 313 -2.22 -25.72 -15.61
CA PHE A 313 -0.81 -25.37 -15.69
C PHE A 313 -0.10 -25.89 -14.45
N TYR A 314 0.95 -26.68 -14.62
CA TYR A 314 1.60 -27.40 -13.53
C TYR A 314 3.11 -27.51 -13.73
N ASN A 315 3.82 -27.91 -12.66
CA ASN A 315 5.28 -27.94 -12.60
C ASN A 315 5.90 -26.59 -13.02
N GLY A 316 5.23 -25.48 -12.73
CA GLY A 316 5.70 -24.15 -13.12
C GLY A 316 6.85 -23.71 -12.21
N VAL A 317 8.07 -23.63 -12.71
CA VAL A 317 9.24 -23.23 -11.94
C VAL A 317 9.64 -21.81 -12.32
N VAL A 318 9.93 -20.98 -11.32
CA VAL A 318 10.48 -19.64 -11.53
C VAL A 318 12.01 -19.70 -11.55
N THR A 319 12.62 -19.24 -12.64
CA THR A 319 14.07 -19.08 -12.78
C THR A 319 14.37 -17.76 -13.46
N ASN A 320 15.17 -16.88 -12.86
CA ASN A 320 15.55 -15.57 -13.44
C ASN A 320 14.35 -14.74 -13.93
N SER A 321 13.28 -14.65 -13.14
CA SER A 321 12.03 -13.96 -13.51
C SER A 321 11.25 -14.56 -14.69
N GLU A 322 11.56 -15.80 -15.07
CA GLU A 322 10.79 -16.59 -16.02
C GLU A 322 10.07 -17.71 -15.28
N LEU A 323 8.75 -17.76 -15.41
CA LEU A 323 7.91 -18.87 -14.98
C LEU A 323 7.70 -19.82 -16.16
N SER A 324 8.17 -21.05 -16.05
CA SER A 324 8.06 -22.04 -17.12
C SER A 324 7.57 -23.39 -16.60
N GLY A 325 6.74 -24.07 -17.37
CA GLY A 325 6.15 -25.33 -16.95
C GLY A 325 5.36 -26.03 -18.05
N GLN A 326 4.45 -26.90 -17.63
CA GLN A 326 3.61 -27.71 -18.51
C GLN A 326 2.15 -27.28 -18.42
N TYR A 327 1.36 -27.58 -19.45
CA TYR A 327 -0.09 -27.48 -19.36
C TYR A 327 -0.77 -28.71 -19.96
N ASP A 328 -1.95 -29.01 -19.43
CA ASP A 328 -2.91 -29.95 -19.98
C ASP A 328 -4.21 -29.20 -20.29
N GLN A 329 -4.75 -29.41 -21.49
CA GLN A 329 -6.10 -28.98 -21.86
C GLN A 329 -7.04 -30.16 -21.76
N SER A 330 -8.09 -30.04 -20.96
CA SER A 330 -9.14 -31.04 -20.84
C SER A 330 -10.47 -30.52 -21.38
N THR A 331 -11.29 -31.41 -21.90
CA THR A 331 -12.68 -31.12 -22.30
C THR A 331 -13.57 -32.21 -21.75
N ASN A 332 -14.57 -31.84 -20.94
CA ASN A 332 -15.42 -32.79 -20.21
C ASN A 332 -14.63 -33.84 -19.40
N GLY A 333 -13.48 -33.46 -18.84
CA GLY A 333 -12.62 -34.32 -18.01
C GLY A 333 -11.65 -35.23 -18.77
N GLU A 334 -11.62 -35.20 -20.10
CA GLU A 334 -10.63 -35.91 -20.91
C GLU A 334 -9.55 -34.95 -21.41
N ILE A 335 -8.27 -35.31 -21.25
CA ILE A 335 -7.14 -34.54 -21.77
C ILE A 335 -7.12 -34.65 -23.30
N VAL A 336 -7.21 -33.50 -23.98
CA VAL A 336 -7.28 -33.38 -25.45
C VAL A 336 -6.06 -32.71 -26.06
N ASP A 337 -5.25 -32.00 -25.26
CA ASP A 337 -3.99 -31.40 -25.69
C ASP A 337 -3.04 -31.22 -24.49
N THR A 338 -1.75 -31.17 -24.76
CA THR A 338 -0.70 -30.97 -23.76
C THR A 338 0.39 -30.09 -24.34
N GLY A 339 1.06 -29.32 -23.49
CA GLY A 339 2.20 -28.53 -23.95
C GLY A 339 2.99 -27.87 -22.84
N THR A 340 3.65 -26.78 -23.21
CA THR A 340 4.52 -26.01 -22.32
C THR A 340 4.14 -24.55 -22.31
N PHE A 341 4.44 -23.86 -21.21
CA PHE A 341 4.30 -22.41 -21.12
C PHE A 341 5.60 -21.78 -20.63
N LEU A 342 5.81 -20.53 -21.01
CA LEU A 342 6.92 -19.69 -20.59
C LEU A 342 6.41 -18.26 -20.49
N LEU A 343 6.45 -17.70 -19.29
CA LEU A 343 6.03 -16.34 -18.98
C LEU A 343 7.17 -15.59 -18.31
N SER A 344 7.44 -14.36 -18.74
CA SER A 344 8.43 -13.48 -18.13
C SER A 344 7.73 -12.38 -17.34
N ARG A 345 8.23 -12.11 -16.14
CA ARG A 345 7.75 -10.99 -15.32
C ARG A 345 8.03 -9.65 -16.03
N GLN A 346 7.01 -8.78 -16.10
CA GLN A 346 7.15 -7.42 -16.65
C GLN A 346 7.75 -6.45 -15.64
#